data_AF-A0A935M9W4-F1
#
_entry.id   AF-A0A935M9W4-F1
#
_cell.length_a   1.000
_cell.length_b   1.000
_cell.length_c   1.000
_cell.angle_alpha   90.00
_cell.angle_beta   90.00
_cell.angle_gamma   90.00
#
_symmetry.space_group_name_H-M   'P 1'
#
loop_
_entity.id
_entity.type
_entity.pdbx_description
1 polymer ?
#
loop_
_entity_poly.entity_id
_entity_poly.type
_entity_poly.pdbx_seq_one_letter_code
_entity_poly.pdbx_strand_id
1 'polypeptide(L)'
;MDRRSLLTSFTRLGQTGNLEKNTALPINGGLSPYTGTWNYATAAHLLRRATFGPTHEMIKQAVSDGLNLTITKLLSKISEPAPPVIYTDAPVDPHTSKGETWVDKPFTPGVQGLQQLWDNSLRAWILENMFNEGVSITEKMMLFWHNHFVISEIFDPRYSYNYLKTIRKNVIGDFRQMAKDITIDAGMLVYLNGNVSNKKAPNENYGRELMELFTLGKGALAGPGDYTTYTEQDVLAMAKALTGWTIRVTRNADTSATYQVQYVDNLHDVSDKQLSARFSNKVIKNAGIKEYENVIDILFERRETATFICRKLYRYFVYYKVDAAIENDIVNGLADILIANNFDISSVLKSLLSSDHFYSIEALGCMIRPPYEFIFNTLKAMHFKTSTDLETRYRLFLSIFNSTTGMQQVYFDIPSVAGWTPYYQEPGFHEIWINSVTYPLRVAFTNQGVNKQIRPRGVAGTYGLDLVEYISGFSDPGNVNILIADIVNHLLPQAIYQNQLDYLKTKLLANTTEAQWTTSWNNYKANPNNAAARTVIDTRLKPMFLSLLAMPEYYLS
;
A
#
# COMPACT_ATOMS: atom_id res chain seq x y z
N MET A 1 -4.07 -19.50 22.17
CA MET A 1 -3.88 -20.83 21.53
C MET A 1 -5.24 -21.25 21.00
N ASP A 2 -5.49 -21.84 19.83
CA ASP A 2 -4.69 -22.30 18.71
C ASP A 2 -4.98 -21.38 17.49
N ARG A 3 -3.98 -20.61 17.03
CA ARG A 3 -4.12 -19.70 15.87
C ARG A 3 -4.39 -20.48 14.57
N ARG A 4 -4.22 -21.82 14.57
CA ARG A 4 -4.67 -22.70 13.49
C ARG A 4 -6.18 -22.86 13.45
N SER A 5 -6.95 -22.57 14.50
CA SER A 5 -8.39 -22.88 14.51
C SER A 5 -9.16 -22.11 13.44
N LEU A 6 -8.73 -20.90 13.08
CA LEU A 6 -9.42 -20.05 12.10
C LEU A 6 -9.11 -20.44 10.64
N LEU A 7 -7.94 -21.05 10.40
CA LEU A 7 -7.57 -21.59 9.07
C LEU A 7 -7.94 -23.06 8.92
N THR A 8 -7.97 -23.82 10.02
CA THR A 8 -8.50 -25.19 10.05
C THR A 8 -10.03 -25.23 10.17
N SER A 9 -10.71 -24.17 10.63
CA SER A 9 -12.18 -24.09 10.61
C SER A 9 -12.75 -24.06 9.19
N PHE A 10 -12.00 -23.56 8.21
CA PHE A 10 -12.39 -23.67 6.79
C PHE A 10 -12.34 -25.13 6.28
N THR A 11 -11.72 -26.05 7.03
CA THR A 11 -11.69 -27.49 6.73
C THR A 11 -12.66 -28.32 7.59
N ARG A 12 -13.35 -27.71 8.58
CA ARG A 12 -14.38 -28.37 9.40
C ARG A 12 -15.72 -27.68 9.21
N LEU A 13 -16.48 -28.15 8.22
CA LEU A 13 -17.92 -27.90 8.17
C LEU A 13 -18.57 -28.54 9.41
N GLY A 14 -19.10 -27.72 10.32
CA GLY A 14 -20.15 -28.15 11.25
C GLY A 14 -19.84 -28.20 12.74
N GLN A 15 -19.28 -27.15 13.34
CA GLN A 15 -19.46 -26.90 14.79
C GLN A 15 -19.72 -25.41 15.08
N THR A 16 -20.99 -25.08 15.32
CA THR A 16 -21.44 -23.79 15.82
C THR A 16 -21.29 -23.77 17.34
N GLY A 17 -20.10 -23.42 17.81
CA GLY A 17 -19.86 -23.00 19.20
C GLY A 17 -19.54 -21.52 19.22
N ASN A 18 -20.18 -20.76 20.11
CA ASN A 18 -19.81 -19.38 20.44
C ASN A 18 -18.36 -19.36 20.96
N LEU A 19 -17.40 -19.23 20.05
CA LEU A 19 -16.03 -18.88 20.39
C LEU A 19 -16.05 -17.42 20.83
N GLU A 20 -15.71 -17.15 22.09
CA GLU A 20 -15.37 -15.81 22.53
C GLU A 20 -14.39 -15.21 21.51
N LYS A 21 -14.74 -14.04 20.94
CA LYS A 21 -13.88 -13.36 19.96
C LYS A 21 -12.49 -13.21 20.56
N ASN A 22 -11.49 -13.73 19.85
CA ASN A 22 -10.08 -13.64 20.20
C ASN A 22 -9.74 -12.22 20.70
N THR A 23 -9.47 -12.06 22.00
CA THR A 23 -8.93 -10.82 22.51
C THR A 23 -7.50 -10.69 21.98
N ALA A 24 -7.32 -9.86 20.96
CA ALA A 24 -6.01 -9.46 20.47
C ALA A 24 -5.09 -9.10 21.65
N LEU A 25 -3.88 -9.67 21.64
CA LEU A 25 -2.88 -9.40 22.67
C LEU A 25 -2.48 -7.91 22.59
N PRO A 26 -2.39 -7.21 23.73
CA PRO A 26 -1.92 -5.83 23.73
C PRO A 26 -0.46 -5.80 23.27
N ILE A 27 -0.13 -4.82 22.44
CA ILE A 27 1.26 -4.56 22.03
C ILE A 27 1.93 -3.75 23.12
N ASN A 28 3.02 -4.28 23.66
CA ASN A 28 3.75 -3.70 24.77
C ASN A 28 4.85 -2.74 24.28
N GLY A 29 5.37 -1.91 25.20
CA GLY A 29 6.44 -0.95 24.90
C GLY A 29 5.90 0.45 24.57
N GLY A 30 6.78 1.45 24.65
CA GLY A 30 6.47 2.86 24.40
C GLY A 30 7.19 3.43 23.18
N LEU A 31 7.05 4.74 22.96
CA LEU A 31 7.74 5.47 21.89
C LEU A 31 9.25 5.71 22.14
N SER A 32 9.79 5.20 23.26
CA SER A 32 11.22 5.23 23.54
C SER A 32 12.02 4.54 22.44
N PRO A 33 13.24 5.02 22.09
CA PRO A 33 14.07 4.40 21.07
C PRO A 33 14.39 2.94 21.40
N TYR A 34 14.33 2.08 20.39
CA TYR A 34 14.60 0.66 20.52
C TYR A 34 16.02 0.38 21.03
N THR A 35 16.15 -0.33 22.15
CA THR A 35 17.45 -0.69 22.74
C THR A 35 17.78 -2.18 22.62
N GLY A 36 16.93 -2.97 21.98
CA GLY A 36 17.16 -4.40 21.79
C GLY A 36 18.19 -4.73 20.70
N THR A 37 18.43 -6.01 20.50
CA THR A 37 19.44 -6.49 19.54
C THR A 37 19.00 -6.23 18.11
N TRP A 38 19.78 -5.43 17.36
CA TRP A 38 19.61 -5.29 15.91
C TRP A 38 20.22 -6.48 15.17
N ASN A 39 19.39 -7.34 14.59
CA ASN A 39 19.79 -8.54 13.86
C ASN A 39 18.91 -8.75 12.62
N TYR A 40 19.10 -9.88 11.94
CA TYR A 40 18.34 -10.21 10.73
C TYR A 40 16.82 -10.19 10.96
N ALA A 41 16.32 -10.71 12.07
CA ALA A 41 14.90 -10.77 12.35
C ALA A 41 14.30 -9.37 12.59
N THR A 42 14.96 -8.51 13.37
CA THR A 42 14.49 -7.14 13.60
C THR A 42 14.57 -6.27 12.35
N ALA A 43 15.65 -6.43 11.56
CA ALA A 43 15.78 -5.76 10.27
C ALA A 43 14.72 -6.23 9.26
N ALA A 44 14.46 -7.54 9.21
CA ALA A 44 13.40 -8.10 8.36
C ALA A 44 12.01 -7.62 8.79
N HIS A 45 11.72 -7.52 10.09
CA HIS A 45 10.48 -6.94 10.58
C HIS A 45 10.29 -5.51 10.08
N LEU A 46 11.27 -4.62 10.32
CA LEU A 46 11.22 -3.24 9.85
C LEU A 46 10.95 -3.16 8.35
N LEU A 47 11.72 -3.88 7.53
CA LEU A 47 11.58 -3.81 6.08
C LEU A 47 10.28 -4.44 5.59
N ARG A 48 9.76 -5.53 6.18
CA ARG A 48 8.45 -6.10 5.78
C ARG A 48 7.30 -5.12 6.02
N ARG A 49 7.38 -4.33 7.09
CA ARG A 49 6.37 -3.33 7.44
C ARG A 49 6.55 -2.03 6.65
N ALA A 50 7.79 -1.65 6.33
CA ALA A 50 8.13 -0.37 5.68
C ALA A 50 8.35 -0.45 4.15
N THR A 51 8.47 -1.64 3.55
CA THR A 51 8.62 -1.84 2.10
C THR A 51 7.66 -2.95 1.61
N PHE A 52 7.67 -3.22 0.31
CA PHE A 52 7.08 -4.38 -0.33
C PHE A 52 8.16 -5.44 -0.56
N GLY A 53 7.97 -6.65 -0.02
CA GLY A 53 8.81 -7.83 -0.29
C GLY A 53 10.32 -7.59 -0.26
N PRO A 54 10.93 -7.23 0.89
CA PRO A 54 12.36 -7.00 0.97
C PRO A 54 13.13 -8.26 0.57
N THR A 55 14.24 -8.11 -0.17
CA THR A 55 15.11 -9.25 -0.51
C THR A 55 16.05 -9.61 0.63
N HIS A 56 16.68 -10.78 0.54
CA HIS A 56 17.65 -11.24 1.53
C HIS A 56 18.83 -10.26 1.65
N GLU A 57 19.28 -9.70 0.53
CA GLU A 57 20.36 -8.71 0.45
C GLU A 57 19.96 -7.39 1.08
N MET A 58 18.71 -6.93 0.86
CA MET A 58 18.20 -5.71 1.52
C MET A 58 18.22 -5.86 3.03
N ILE A 59 17.80 -7.02 3.56
CA ILE A 59 17.80 -7.28 5.00
C ILE A 59 19.24 -7.35 5.54
N LYS A 60 20.14 -8.06 4.85
CA LYS A 60 21.56 -8.11 5.24
C LYS A 60 22.20 -6.72 5.23
N GLN A 61 21.89 -5.91 4.23
CA GLN A 61 22.37 -4.54 4.16
C GLN A 61 21.84 -3.70 5.33
N ALA A 62 20.55 -3.83 5.68
CA ALA A 62 19.98 -3.14 6.84
C ALA A 62 20.61 -3.59 8.17
N VAL A 63 20.97 -4.88 8.31
CA VAL A 63 21.75 -5.35 9.46
C VAL A 63 23.11 -4.65 9.53
N SER A 64 23.83 -4.59 8.40
CA SER A 64 25.13 -3.91 8.30
C SER A 64 25.04 -2.40 8.56
N ASP A 65 24.00 -1.75 8.07
CA ASP A 65 23.75 -0.32 8.24
C ASP A 65 23.40 0.04 9.70
N GLY A 66 22.83 -0.88 10.46
CA GLY A 66 22.22 -0.59 11.75
C GLY A 66 20.84 0.08 11.61
N LEU A 67 20.08 0.13 12.72
CA LEU A 67 18.72 0.68 12.75
C LEU A 67 18.67 2.13 12.25
N ASN A 68 19.51 3.01 12.80
CA ASN A 68 19.42 4.46 12.53
C ASN A 68 19.66 4.81 11.05
N LEU A 69 20.67 4.19 10.43
CA LEU A 69 20.96 4.43 9.01
C LEU A 69 19.88 3.79 8.13
N THR A 70 19.36 2.62 8.51
CA THR A 70 18.24 1.97 7.79
C THR A 70 16.99 2.86 7.79
N ILE A 71 16.61 3.41 8.94
CA ILE A 71 15.48 4.36 9.06
C ILE A 71 15.74 5.63 8.23
N THR A 72 16.98 6.15 8.27
CA THR A 72 17.36 7.32 7.46
C THR A 72 17.23 7.04 5.97
N LYS A 73 17.64 5.86 5.49
CA LYS A 73 17.47 5.45 4.09
C LYS A 73 15.99 5.31 3.73
N LEU A 74 15.19 4.63 4.57
CA LEU A 74 13.75 4.44 4.35
C LEU A 74 12.99 5.77 4.20
N LEU A 75 13.37 6.78 4.98
CA LEU A 75 12.74 8.10 5.01
C LEU A 75 13.42 9.13 4.09
N SER A 76 14.44 8.72 3.33
CA SER A 76 15.08 9.61 2.37
C SER A 76 14.17 9.86 1.18
N LYS A 77 14.18 11.10 0.68
CA LYS A 77 13.46 11.45 -0.54
C LYS A 77 14.12 10.75 -1.72
N ILE A 78 13.36 9.91 -2.42
CA ILE A 78 13.80 9.29 -3.67
C ILE A 78 13.50 10.19 -4.87
N SER A 79 14.23 9.99 -5.97
CA SER A 79 13.93 10.66 -7.24
C SER A 79 12.53 10.31 -7.72
N GLU A 80 11.82 11.27 -8.31
CA GLU A 80 10.54 10.98 -8.94
C GLU A 80 10.74 9.99 -10.09
N PRO A 81 9.91 8.92 -10.16
CA PRO A 81 9.97 7.99 -11.28
C PRO A 81 9.60 8.70 -12.59
N ALA A 82 10.24 8.31 -13.68
CA ALA A 82 9.84 8.76 -15.02
C ALA A 82 8.35 8.46 -15.26
N PRO A 83 7.59 9.31 -15.97
CA PRO A 83 6.15 9.14 -16.14
C PRO A 83 5.80 7.85 -16.93
N PRO A 84 4.56 7.35 -16.80
CA PRO A 84 4.10 6.20 -17.57
C PRO A 84 4.13 6.49 -19.07
N VAL A 85 4.36 5.46 -19.87
CA VAL A 85 4.50 5.56 -21.34
C VAL A 85 3.51 4.67 -22.08
N ILE A 86 3.24 4.99 -23.34
CA ILE A 86 2.55 4.07 -24.24
C ILE A 86 3.43 2.83 -24.44
N TYR A 87 2.92 1.65 -24.08
CA TYR A 87 3.71 0.42 -24.04
C TYR A 87 3.47 -0.52 -25.23
N THR A 88 2.49 -0.21 -26.09
CA THR A 88 2.04 -1.03 -27.22
C THR A 88 1.61 -0.12 -28.36
N ASP A 89 1.70 -0.61 -29.60
CA ASP A 89 1.33 0.15 -30.80
C ASP A 89 -0.19 0.14 -31.10
N ALA A 90 -0.95 -0.66 -30.34
CA ALA A 90 -2.40 -0.78 -30.48
C ALA A 90 -3.13 -0.69 -29.11
N PRO A 91 -4.24 0.07 -29.02
CA PRO A 91 -4.78 0.96 -30.06
C PRO A 91 -3.84 2.13 -30.36
N VAL A 92 -3.98 2.75 -31.54
CA VAL A 92 -3.15 3.89 -31.94
C VAL A 92 -3.59 5.14 -31.17
N ASP A 93 -2.66 5.75 -30.44
CA ASP A 93 -2.84 7.07 -29.85
C ASP A 93 -2.47 8.14 -30.90
N PRO A 94 -3.38 9.07 -31.24
CA PRO A 94 -3.12 10.09 -32.26
C PRO A 94 -2.06 11.14 -31.85
N HIS A 95 -1.72 11.24 -30.56
CA HIS A 95 -0.87 12.30 -30.00
C HIS A 95 0.44 11.80 -29.38
N THR A 96 0.61 10.48 -29.31
CA THR A 96 1.71 9.83 -28.57
C THR A 96 2.13 8.53 -29.23
N SER A 97 3.44 8.25 -29.28
CA SER A 97 3.98 6.98 -29.80
C SER A 97 4.43 6.03 -28.69
N LYS A 98 4.61 4.74 -29.02
CA LYS A 98 5.19 3.74 -28.10
C LYS A 98 6.55 4.20 -27.56
N GLY A 99 6.72 4.11 -26.24
CA GLY A 99 7.88 4.61 -25.52
C GLY A 99 7.80 6.06 -25.06
N GLU A 100 6.80 6.83 -25.53
CA GLU A 100 6.58 8.21 -25.12
C GLU A 100 5.49 8.32 -24.04
N THR A 101 5.56 9.37 -23.23
CA THR A 101 4.56 9.63 -22.20
C THR A 101 3.34 10.36 -22.74
N TRP A 102 2.16 9.96 -22.25
CA TRP A 102 0.86 10.51 -22.61
C TRP A 102 0.34 11.55 -21.60
N VAL A 103 0.99 11.70 -20.44
CA VAL A 103 0.42 12.41 -19.28
C VAL A 103 0.10 13.88 -19.52
N ASP A 104 0.84 14.54 -20.41
CA ASP A 104 0.65 15.94 -20.79
C ASP A 104 0.03 16.11 -22.19
N LYS A 105 -0.44 15.01 -22.80
CA LYS A 105 -0.99 15.00 -24.16
C LYS A 105 -2.50 15.23 -24.16
N PRO A 106 -3.07 15.81 -25.23
CA PRO A 106 -4.52 15.88 -25.40
C PRO A 106 -5.15 14.48 -25.41
N PHE A 107 -6.29 14.32 -24.73
CA PHE A 107 -7.04 13.06 -24.74
C PHE A 107 -8.14 13.11 -25.79
N THR A 108 -8.30 12.06 -26.60
CA THR A 108 -9.31 12.01 -27.66
C THR A 108 -10.38 10.95 -27.33
N PRO A 109 -11.53 11.32 -26.75
CA PRO A 109 -12.54 10.36 -26.27
C PRO A 109 -13.13 9.46 -27.37
N GLY A 110 -13.09 9.88 -28.63
CA GLY A 110 -13.60 9.11 -29.77
C GLY A 110 -12.73 7.93 -30.20
N VAL A 111 -11.50 7.82 -29.70
CA VAL A 111 -10.58 6.72 -30.06
C VAL A 111 -10.89 5.50 -29.20
N GLN A 112 -11.41 4.44 -29.84
CA GLN A 112 -11.77 3.20 -29.15
C GLN A 112 -10.56 2.59 -28.44
N GLY A 113 -10.69 2.36 -27.13
CA GLY A 113 -9.67 1.73 -26.30
C GLY A 113 -8.55 2.64 -25.81
N LEU A 114 -8.52 3.93 -26.18
CA LEU A 114 -7.46 4.86 -25.77
C LEU A 114 -7.42 5.05 -24.24
N GLN A 115 -8.58 5.27 -23.61
CA GLN A 115 -8.68 5.34 -22.15
C GLN A 115 -8.08 4.09 -21.49
N GLN A 116 -8.48 2.91 -21.97
CA GLN A 116 -8.03 1.64 -21.42
C GLN A 116 -6.52 1.43 -21.60
N LEU A 117 -5.94 1.91 -22.71
CA LEU A 117 -4.50 1.89 -22.95
C LEU A 117 -3.76 2.74 -21.92
N TRP A 118 -4.21 3.97 -21.67
CA TRP A 118 -3.61 4.88 -20.70
C TRP A 118 -3.79 4.38 -19.25
N ASP A 119 -4.98 3.88 -18.90
CA ASP A 119 -5.22 3.23 -17.60
C ASP A 119 -4.28 2.04 -17.37
N ASN A 120 -4.12 1.20 -18.39
CA ASN A 120 -3.22 0.04 -18.31
C ASN A 120 -1.76 0.47 -18.20
N SER A 121 -1.36 1.50 -18.95
CA SER A 121 -0.03 2.11 -18.81
C SER A 121 0.21 2.57 -17.37
N LEU A 122 -0.74 3.31 -16.77
CA LEU A 122 -0.64 3.78 -15.40
C LEU A 122 -0.59 2.63 -14.37
N ARG A 123 -1.43 1.60 -14.51
CA ARG A 123 -1.48 0.44 -13.60
C ARG A 123 -0.18 -0.37 -13.63
N ALA A 124 0.38 -0.60 -14.82
CA ALA A 124 1.67 -1.25 -14.98
C ALA A 124 2.78 -0.47 -14.29
N TRP A 125 2.80 0.85 -14.53
CA TRP A 125 3.78 1.77 -13.95
C TRP A 125 3.72 1.83 -12.42
N ILE A 126 2.53 1.82 -11.82
CA ILE A 126 2.37 1.75 -10.36
C ILE A 126 3.04 0.50 -9.79
N LEU A 127 2.77 -0.68 -10.38
CA LEU A 127 3.38 -1.92 -9.90
C LEU A 127 4.87 -2.00 -10.16
N GLU A 128 5.34 -1.42 -11.26
CA GLU A 128 6.77 -1.31 -11.52
C GLU A 128 7.48 -0.47 -10.47
N ASN A 129 6.90 0.67 -10.07
CA ASN A 129 7.47 1.50 -9.02
C ASN A 129 7.51 0.76 -7.67
N MET A 130 6.44 0.06 -7.29
CA MET A 130 6.42 -0.79 -6.09
C MET A 130 7.49 -1.89 -6.13
N PHE A 131 7.67 -2.51 -7.30
CA PHE A 131 8.67 -3.55 -7.49
C PHE A 131 10.11 -3.01 -7.33
N ASN A 132 10.36 -1.78 -7.79
CA ASN A 132 11.70 -1.18 -7.86
C ASN A 132 12.05 -0.20 -6.73
N GLU A 133 11.19 0.00 -5.73
CA GLU A 133 11.36 1.03 -4.68
C GLU A 133 12.66 0.94 -3.84
N GLY A 134 13.32 -0.23 -3.82
CA GLY A 134 14.50 -0.47 -2.98
C GLY A 134 14.20 -0.37 -1.47
N VAL A 135 15.13 0.23 -0.70
CA VAL A 135 14.96 0.53 0.73
C VAL A 135 14.38 1.93 0.87
N SER A 136 13.09 2.08 0.57
CA SER A 136 12.33 3.32 0.66
C SER A 136 10.90 3.05 1.13
N ILE A 137 10.35 3.91 1.98
CA ILE A 137 8.95 3.81 2.43
C ILE A 137 7.96 4.40 1.41
N THR A 138 8.47 5.01 0.35
CA THR A 138 7.68 5.88 -0.53
C THR A 138 6.46 5.18 -1.11
N GLU A 139 6.59 3.99 -1.71
CA GLU A 139 5.43 3.34 -2.34
C GLU A 139 4.44 2.76 -1.32
N LYS A 140 4.91 2.40 -0.11
CA LYS A 140 4.02 2.02 1.00
C LYS A 140 3.18 3.21 1.44
N MET A 141 3.79 4.39 1.54
CA MET A 141 3.08 5.61 1.85
C MET A 141 2.18 6.07 0.70
N MET A 142 2.56 5.88 -0.57
CA MET A 142 1.68 6.12 -1.71
C MET A 142 0.38 5.30 -1.61
N LEU A 143 0.48 4.01 -1.27
CA LEU A 143 -0.70 3.14 -1.07
C LEU A 143 -1.52 3.57 0.15
N PHE A 144 -0.87 3.96 1.25
CA PHE A 144 -1.53 4.50 2.42
C PHE A 144 -2.33 5.77 2.09
N TRP A 145 -1.73 6.73 1.39
CA TRP A 145 -2.39 7.97 1.00
C TRP A 145 -3.48 7.76 -0.03
N HIS A 146 -3.31 6.83 -0.98
CA HIS A 146 -4.36 6.46 -1.92
C HIS A 146 -5.59 5.87 -1.20
N ASN A 147 -5.37 5.10 -0.13
CA ASN A 147 -6.43 4.63 0.76
C ASN A 147 -7.01 5.73 1.65
N HIS A 148 -6.27 6.81 1.90
CA HIS A 148 -6.69 7.90 2.76
C HIS A 148 -7.48 8.97 1.99
N PHE A 149 -6.89 9.56 0.94
CA PHE A 149 -7.49 10.56 0.07
C PHE A 149 -8.13 9.89 -1.15
N VAL A 150 -9.13 9.06 -0.92
CA VAL A 150 -9.69 8.19 -1.97
C VAL A 150 -10.12 8.99 -3.21
N ILE A 151 -9.74 8.47 -4.38
CA ILE A 151 -10.40 8.75 -5.66
C ILE A 151 -10.70 7.42 -6.37
N SER A 152 -11.84 7.36 -7.05
CA SER A 152 -12.22 6.25 -7.91
C SER A 152 -13.09 6.74 -9.08
N GLU A 153 -13.39 5.85 -10.04
CA GLU A 153 -14.29 6.12 -11.17
C GLU A 153 -13.90 7.34 -12.03
N ILE A 154 -12.59 7.61 -12.12
CA ILE A 154 -12.05 8.71 -12.91
C ILE A 154 -11.92 8.28 -14.38
N PHE A 155 -12.61 8.99 -15.26
CA PHE A 155 -12.62 8.67 -16.69
C PHE A 155 -11.33 9.06 -17.41
N ASP A 156 -10.72 10.21 -17.09
CA ASP A 156 -9.50 10.68 -17.76
C ASP A 156 -8.25 10.26 -16.96
N PRO A 157 -7.40 9.34 -17.47
CA PRO A 157 -6.28 8.81 -16.71
C PRO A 157 -5.23 9.86 -16.33
N ARG A 158 -5.23 11.03 -16.99
CA ARG A 158 -4.34 12.15 -16.63
C ARG A 158 -4.67 12.71 -15.25
N TYR A 159 -5.94 12.67 -14.84
CA TYR A 159 -6.35 13.11 -13.49
C TYR A 159 -5.78 12.15 -12.45
N SER A 160 -5.89 10.83 -12.69
CA SER A 160 -5.34 9.80 -11.82
C SER A 160 -3.83 9.88 -11.68
N TYR A 161 -3.10 10.12 -12.78
CA TYR A 161 -1.64 10.33 -12.72
C TYR A 161 -1.27 11.59 -11.94
N ASN A 162 -1.92 12.72 -12.21
CA ASN A 162 -1.62 13.98 -11.54
C ASN A 162 -1.97 13.94 -10.05
N TYR A 163 -3.05 13.26 -9.67
CA TYR A 163 -3.35 12.95 -8.28
C TYR A 163 -2.22 12.18 -7.58
N LEU A 164 -1.68 11.12 -8.19
CA LEU A 164 -0.54 10.40 -7.62
C LEU A 164 0.71 11.29 -7.53
N LYS A 165 0.93 12.17 -8.51
CA LYS A 165 2.01 13.16 -8.47
C LYS A 165 1.83 14.15 -7.31
N THR A 166 0.60 14.61 -7.07
CA THR A 166 0.22 15.46 -5.93
C THR A 166 0.54 14.80 -4.60
N ILE A 167 0.17 13.52 -4.42
CA ILE A 167 0.55 12.74 -3.22
C ILE A 167 2.08 12.64 -3.11
N ARG A 168 2.76 12.24 -4.19
CA ARG A 168 4.20 11.97 -4.19
C ARG A 168 5.02 13.18 -3.75
N LYS A 169 4.60 14.40 -4.13
CA LYS A 169 5.24 15.66 -3.76
C LYS A 169 5.42 15.82 -2.24
N ASN A 170 4.44 15.36 -1.45
CA ASN A 170 4.42 15.48 0.02
C ASN A 170 4.31 14.11 0.73
N VAL A 171 4.66 13.00 0.07
CA VAL A 171 4.36 11.62 0.52
C VAL A 171 4.74 11.29 1.97
N ILE A 172 5.80 11.91 2.49
CA ILE A 172 6.20 11.84 3.90
C ILE A 172 6.47 13.23 4.50
N GLY A 173 6.06 14.29 3.81
CA GLY A 173 6.28 15.67 4.21
C GLY A 173 5.10 16.23 5.02
N ASP A 174 4.81 17.50 4.79
CA ASP A 174 3.74 18.23 5.48
C ASP A 174 2.35 17.73 5.06
N PHE A 175 1.65 17.07 6.00
CA PHE A 175 0.28 16.59 5.82
C PHE A 175 -0.72 17.72 5.54
N ARG A 176 -0.51 18.90 6.12
CA ARG A 176 -1.34 20.09 5.90
C ARG A 176 -1.22 20.56 4.46
N GLN A 177 0.00 20.68 3.96
CA GLN A 177 0.24 21.04 2.57
C GLN A 177 -0.31 19.98 1.61
N MET A 178 -0.20 18.70 1.94
CA MET A 178 -0.81 17.63 1.16
C MET A 178 -2.33 17.76 1.08
N ALA A 179 -3.00 18.05 2.21
CA ALA A 179 -4.44 18.27 2.22
C ALA A 179 -4.84 19.50 1.37
N LYS A 180 -4.07 20.60 1.42
CA LYS A 180 -4.26 21.77 0.54
C LYS A 180 -4.13 21.38 -0.93
N ASP A 181 -3.05 20.71 -1.31
CA ASP A 181 -2.77 20.35 -2.69
C ASP A 181 -3.83 19.37 -3.24
N ILE A 182 -4.26 18.38 -2.45
CA ILE A 182 -5.30 17.41 -2.83
C ILE A 182 -6.68 18.07 -2.97
N THR A 183 -6.98 19.08 -2.16
CA THR A 183 -8.29 19.75 -2.17
C THR A 183 -8.66 20.34 -3.53
N ILE A 184 -7.65 20.79 -4.25
CA ILE A 184 -7.81 21.42 -5.58
C ILE A 184 -7.26 20.53 -6.70
N ASP A 185 -6.93 19.27 -6.42
CA ASP A 185 -6.49 18.31 -7.43
C ASP A 185 -7.65 17.94 -8.36
N ALA A 186 -7.37 17.78 -9.66
CA ALA A 186 -8.40 17.49 -10.66
C ALA A 186 -9.14 16.18 -10.37
N GLY A 187 -8.43 15.13 -9.94
CA GLY A 187 -9.03 13.84 -9.59
C GLY A 187 -9.98 13.97 -8.39
N MET A 188 -9.55 14.69 -7.35
CA MET A 188 -10.36 14.92 -6.15
C MET A 188 -11.60 15.79 -6.44
N LEU A 189 -11.42 16.87 -7.21
CA LEU A 189 -12.51 17.76 -7.60
C LEU A 189 -13.58 17.03 -8.42
N VAL A 190 -13.20 16.10 -9.31
CA VAL A 190 -14.18 15.28 -10.03
C VAL A 190 -14.84 14.28 -9.09
N TYR A 191 -14.03 13.53 -8.33
CA TYR A 191 -14.51 12.41 -7.52
C TYR A 191 -15.57 12.82 -6.51
N LEU A 192 -15.33 13.91 -5.79
CA LEU A 192 -16.25 14.41 -4.78
C LEU A 192 -17.13 15.55 -5.28
N ASN A 193 -17.25 15.75 -6.60
CA ASN A 193 -18.06 16.79 -7.24
C ASN A 193 -17.70 18.23 -6.81
N GLY A 194 -16.46 18.46 -6.38
CA GLY A 194 -15.94 19.80 -6.10
C GLY A 194 -15.93 20.69 -7.34
N ASN A 195 -15.71 20.10 -8.53
CA ASN A 195 -15.67 20.80 -9.81
C ASN A 195 -16.99 21.48 -10.23
N VAL A 196 -18.11 21.11 -9.62
CA VAL A 196 -19.44 21.69 -9.85
C VAL A 196 -19.97 22.49 -8.64
N SER A 197 -19.18 22.57 -7.55
CA SER A 197 -19.51 23.30 -6.33
C SER A 197 -19.48 24.81 -6.57
N ASN A 198 -20.61 25.47 -6.38
CA ASN A 198 -20.73 26.92 -6.59
C ASN A 198 -21.63 27.56 -5.52
N LYS A 199 -21.60 28.89 -5.40
CA LYS A 199 -22.32 29.64 -4.35
C LYS A 199 -23.83 29.41 -4.29
N LYS A 200 -24.46 28.94 -5.37
CA LYS A 200 -25.89 28.59 -5.38
C LYS A 200 -26.16 27.15 -4.98
N ALA A 201 -25.19 26.27 -5.15
CA ALA A 201 -25.24 24.87 -4.77
C ALA A 201 -23.87 24.43 -4.21
N PRO A 202 -23.52 24.84 -2.97
CA PRO A 202 -22.30 24.40 -2.32
C PRO A 202 -22.32 22.89 -2.09
N ASN A 203 -21.19 22.24 -2.29
CA ASN A 203 -21.08 20.80 -2.13
C ASN A 203 -20.79 20.40 -0.68
N GLU A 204 -21.85 20.09 0.06
CA GLU A 204 -21.80 19.61 1.43
C GLU A 204 -21.09 18.26 1.58
N ASN A 205 -21.17 17.39 0.56
CA ASN A 205 -20.52 16.09 0.61
C ASN A 205 -19.01 16.26 0.80
N TYR A 206 -18.37 17.07 -0.03
CA TYR A 206 -16.93 17.26 0.09
C TYR A 206 -16.52 17.93 1.43
N GLY A 207 -17.28 18.94 1.88
CA GLY A 207 -17.05 19.55 3.20
C GLY A 207 -17.15 18.54 4.34
N ARG A 208 -18.10 17.60 4.27
CA ARG A 208 -18.26 16.51 5.24
C ARG A 208 -17.12 15.51 5.16
N GLU A 209 -16.79 14.99 3.98
CA GLU A 209 -15.74 13.97 3.83
C GLU A 209 -14.35 14.51 4.21
N LEU A 210 -14.08 15.79 3.90
CA LEU A 210 -12.85 16.45 4.31
C LEU A 210 -12.68 16.43 5.84
N MET A 211 -13.74 16.69 6.60
CA MET A 211 -13.73 16.63 8.07
C MET A 211 -13.75 15.18 8.57
N GLU A 212 -14.68 14.36 8.07
CA GLU A 212 -15.00 13.04 8.61
C GLU A 212 -13.94 11.98 8.27
N LEU A 213 -13.44 11.97 7.02
CA LEU A 213 -12.61 10.87 6.51
C LEU A 213 -11.15 11.25 6.27
N PHE A 214 -10.89 12.53 6.02
CA PHE A 214 -9.56 13.01 5.63
C PHE A 214 -8.83 13.81 6.72
N THR A 215 -9.52 14.38 7.72
CA THR A 215 -8.88 15.19 8.75
C THR A 215 -9.27 14.80 10.17
N LEU A 216 -10.38 15.31 10.70
CA LEU A 216 -10.75 15.22 12.12
C LEU A 216 -11.16 13.81 12.56
N GLY A 217 -11.72 13.04 11.64
CA GLY A 217 -12.47 11.85 12.01
C GLY A 217 -13.89 12.21 12.46
N LYS A 218 -14.80 11.23 12.33
CA LYS A 218 -16.21 11.38 12.69
C LYS A 218 -16.44 11.79 14.15
N GLY A 219 -15.63 11.29 15.09
CA GLY A 219 -15.88 11.43 16.53
C GLY A 219 -17.13 10.69 17.02
N ALA A 220 -17.35 10.70 18.34
CA ALA A 220 -18.56 10.14 18.93
C ALA A 220 -19.78 11.04 18.62
N LEU A 221 -20.96 10.42 18.52
CA LEU A 221 -22.23 11.14 18.36
C LEU A 221 -22.57 11.88 19.66
N ALA A 222 -22.70 13.20 19.59
CA ALA A 222 -23.11 14.06 20.70
C ALA A 222 -24.63 14.37 20.65
N GLY A 223 -25.24 14.24 19.49
CA GLY A 223 -26.69 14.36 19.24
C GLY A 223 -27.03 14.00 17.78
N PRO A 224 -28.31 13.97 17.38
CA PRO A 224 -28.66 13.69 15.98
C PRO A 224 -28.01 14.70 15.02
N GLY A 225 -27.06 14.25 14.19
CA GLY A 225 -26.30 15.12 13.28
C GLY A 225 -25.24 16.02 13.95
N ASP A 226 -24.95 15.82 15.24
CA ASP A 226 -23.90 16.51 15.99
C ASP A 226 -22.85 15.51 16.46
N TYR A 227 -21.62 15.71 16.00
CA TYR A 227 -20.48 14.92 16.41
C TYR A 227 -19.58 15.73 17.33
N THR A 228 -18.85 15.02 18.19
CA THR A 228 -17.85 15.62 19.08
C THR A 228 -16.78 16.44 18.32
N THR A 229 -16.55 16.18 17.04
CA THR A 229 -15.56 16.87 16.20
C THR A 229 -16.13 17.97 15.29
N TYR A 230 -17.37 17.85 14.78
CA TYR A 230 -18.03 18.85 13.91
C TYR A 230 -19.56 18.75 13.96
N THR A 231 -20.24 19.78 13.47
CA THR A 231 -21.69 19.88 13.34
C THR A 231 -22.12 20.06 11.88
N GLU A 232 -23.42 19.94 11.58
CA GLU A 232 -23.96 20.26 10.26
C GLU A 232 -23.74 21.73 9.84
N GLN A 233 -23.74 22.66 10.81
CA GLN A 233 -23.40 24.06 10.54
C GLN A 233 -21.98 24.18 9.97
N ASP A 234 -21.03 23.40 10.50
CA ASP A 234 -19.64 23.41 10.03
C ASP A 234 -19.56 22.85 8.61
N VAL A 235 -20.32 21.79 8.30
CA VAL A 235 -20.39 21.22 6.95
C VAL A 235 -20.83 22.27 5.94
N LEU A 236 -21.91 22.99 6.23
CA LEU A 236 -22.44 24.05 5.35
C LEU A 236 -21.43 25.21 5.19
N ALA A 237 -20.80 25.62 6.27
CA ALA A 237 -19.81 26.70 6.27
C ALA A 237 -18.57 26.33 5.45
N MET A 238 -18.01 25.13 5.65
CA MET A 238 -16.86 24.64 4.89
C MET A 238 -17.21 24.44 3.42
N ALA A 239 -18.39 23.87 3.12
CA ALA A 239 -18.85 23.67 1.74
C ALA A 239 -18.91 24.98 0.94
N LYS A 240 -19.41 26.06 1.57
CA LYS A 240 -19.42 27.40 0.96
C LYS A 240 -18.01 27.93 0.71
N ALA A 241 -17.12 27.79 1.68
CA ALA A 241 -15.73 28.24 1.56
C ALA A 241 -14.93 27.49 0.47
N LEU A 242 -15.37 26.27 0.10
CA LEU A 242 -14.76 25.44 -0.94
C LEU A 242 -15.33 25.68 -2.35
N THR A 243 -16.33 26.56 -2.51
CA THR A 243 -16.94 26.85 -3.83
C THR A 243 -15.98 27.59 -4.76
N GLY A 244 -16.22 27.52 -6.08
CA GLY A 244 -15.50 28.33 -7.08
C GLY A 244 -14.40 27.59 -7.84
N TRP A 245 -13.95 26.44 -7.35
CA TRP A 245 -13.05 25.54 -8.08
C TRP A 245 -13.80 24.75 -9.15
N THR A 246 -13.25 24.67 -10.36
CA THR A 246 -13.83 23.91 -11.47
C THR A 246 -12.77 23.37 -12.41
N ILE A 247 -13.17 22.50 -13.34
CA ILE A 247 -12.30 21.97 -14.38
C ILE A 247 -12.77 22.51 -15.73
N ARG A 248 -11.91 23.30 -16.37
CA ARG A 248 -12.14 23.78 -17.73
C ARG A 248 -11.60 22.77 -18.72
N VAL A 249 -12.49 22.14 -19.47
CA VAL A 249 -12.12 21.28 -20.60
C VAL A 249 -12.11 22.12 -21.88
N THR A 250 -10.99 22.14 -22.58
CA THR A 250 -10.85 22.81 -23.88
C THR A 250 -10.81 21.74 -24.97
N ARG A 251 -11.81 21.76 -25.86
CA ARG A 251 -11.90 20.85 -27.00
C ARG A 251 -11.24 21.47 -28.23
N ASN A 252 -10.36 20.71 -28.87
CA ASN A 252 -9.68 21.06 -30.10
C ASN A 252 -10.53 20.67 -31.32
N ALA A 253 -10.17 21.19 -32.50
CA ALA A 253 -10.86 20.91 -33.76
C ALA A 253 -10.83 19.41 -34.15
N ASP A 254 -9.79 18.70 -33.73
CA ASP A 254 -9.61 17.25 -33.93
C ASP A 254 -10.36 16.40 -32.88
N THR A 255 -11.27 17.00 -32.11
CA THR A 255 -12.04 16.41 -31.00
C THR A 255 -11.23 16.03 -29.76
N SER A 256 -9.91 16.21 -29.77
CA SER A 256 -9.09 16.01 -28.58
C SER A 256 -9.38 17.09 -27.52
N ALA A 257 -9.03 16.80 -26.27
CA ALA A 257 -9.31 17.66 -25.15
C ALA A 257 -8.12 17.81 -24.20
N THR A 258 -7.83 19.04 -23.83
CA THR A 258 -6.99 19.39 -22.69
C THR A 258 -7.86 19.88 -21.54
N TYR A 259 -7.30 19.94 -20.34
CA TYR A 259 -8.00 20.42 -19.17
C TYR A 259 -7.12 21.35 -18.34
N GLN A 260 -7.78 22.17 -17.54
CA GLN A 260 -7.15 23.02 -16.55
C GLN A 260 -8.04 23.10 -15.31
N VAL A 261 -7.46 22.90 -14.13
CA VAL A 261 -8.12 23.29 -12.88
C VAL A 261 -8.08 24.81 -12.78
N GLN A 262 -9.22 25.44 -12.54
CA GLN A 262 -9.31 26.89 -12.41
C GLN A 262 -10.24 27.27 -11.26
N TYR A 263 -9.99 28.45 -10.71
CA TYR A 263 -10.88 29.13 -9.78
C TYR A 263 -11.66 30.23 -10.51
N VAL A 264 -12.97 30.30 -10.28
CA VAL A 264 -13.87 31.26 -10.92
C VAL A 264 -14.58 32.08 -9.85
N ASP A 265 -14.16 33.34 -9.68
CA ASP A 265 -14.68 34.27 -8.66
C ASP A 265 -16.22 34.32 -8.61
N ASN A 266 -16.86 34.37 -9.78
CA ASN A 266 -18.32 34.48 -9.88
C ASN A 266 -19.07 33.24 -9.35
N LEU A 267 -18.41 32.09 -9.28
CA LEU A 267 -18.96 30.86 -8.73
C LEU A 267 -18.70 30.71 -7.22
N HIS A 268 -17.84 31.55 -6.63
CA HIS A 268 -17.51 31.46 -5.22
C HIS A 268 -18.49 32.22 -4.32
N ASP A 269 -18.80 31.63 -3.16
CA ASP A 269 -19.56 32.27 -2.09
C ASP A 269 -18.63 33.23 -1.33
N VAL A 270 -18.91 34.52 -1.37
CA VAL A 270 -18.08 35.56 -0.73
C VAL A 270 -18.59 35.97 0.65
N SER A 271 -19.65 35.33 1.16
CA SER A 271 -20.20 35.65 2.47
C SER A 271 -19.27 35.16 3.59
N ASP A 272 -19.40 35.75 4.78
CA ASP A 272 -18.74 35.24 5.97
C ASP A 272 -19.36 33.89 6.37
N LYS A 273 -18.52 32.87 6.65
CA LYS A 273 -19.01 31.54 7.06
C LYS A 273 -18.74 31.32 8.54
N GLN A 274 -19.82 31.30 9.34
CA GLN A 274 -19.78 31.08 10.78
C GLN A 274 -19.67 29.58 11.10
N LEU A 275 -18.58 29.19 11.76
CA LEU A 275 -18.42 27.84 12.32
C LEU A 275 -19.08 27.74 13.70
N SER A 276 -19.33 26.52 14.14
CA SER A 276 -19.95 26.18 15.42
C SER A 276 -18.97 26.31 16.59
N ALA A 277 -19.48 26.03 17.80
CA ALA A 277 -18.68 25.95 19.01
C ALA A 277 -17.56 24.89 18.93
N ARG A 278 -17.67 23.87 18.06
CA ARG A 278 -16.61 22.88 17.84
C ARG A 278 -15.32 23.53 17.34
N PHE A 279 -15.44 24.61 16.56
CA PHE A 279 -14.32 25.42 16.08
C PHE A 279 -14.22 26.76 16.80
N SER A 280 -14.63 26.82 18.07
CA SER A 280 -14.58 28.05 18.89
C SER A 280 -15.33 29.23 18.27
N ASN A 281 -16.41 28.95 17.53
CA ASN A 281 -17.21 29.96 16.81
C ASN A 281 -16.39 30.83 15.85
N LYS A 282 -15.31 30.29 15.26
CA LYS A 282 -14.52 31.00 14.24
C LYS A 282 -15.37 31.39 13.02
N VAL A 283 -14.99 32.48 12.38
CA VAL A 283 -15.59 32.94 11.12
C VAL A 283 -14.55 32.82 10.02
N ILE A 284 -14.88 32.09 8.96
CA ILE A 284 -14.08 32.03 7.74
C ILE A 284 -14.43 33.28 6.92
N LYS A 285 -13.41 34.10 6.66
CA LYS A 285 -13.50 35.31 5.85
C LYS A 285 -13.14 34.99 4.41
N ASN A 286 -13.84 35.61 3.47
CA ASN A 286 -13.53 35.53 2.05
C ASN A 286 -12.05 35.87 1.80
N ALA A 287 -11.35 34.95 1.14
CA ALA A 287 -9.97 35.12 0.71
C ALA A 287 -9.80 34.74 -0.78
N GLY A 288 -10.89 34.75 -1.55
CA GLY A 288 -10.89 34.40 -2.97
C GLY A 288 -10.29 33.01 -3.21
N ILE A 289 -9.39 32.92 -4.19
CA ILE A 289 -8.70 31.66 -4.54
C ILE A 289 -7.98 30.99 -3.37
N LYS A 290 -7.66 31.72 -2.30
CA LYS A 290 -6.97 31.17 -1.11
C LYS A 290 -7.91 30.77 0.03
N GLU A 291 -9.22 30.96 -0.07
CA GLU A 291 -10.13 30.66 1.04
C GLU A 291 -10.12 29.17 1.42
N TYR A 292 -9.92 28.28 0.44
CA TYR A 292 -9.77 26.84 0.72
C TYR A 292 -8.56 26.52 1.61
N GLU A 293 -7.46 27.29 1.52
CA GLU A 293 -6.29 27.09 2.38
C GLU A 293 -6.64 27.39 3.85
N ASN A 294 -7.45 28.43 4.08
CA ASN A 294 -7.94 28.79 5.42
C ASN A 294 -8.82 27.68 6.01
N VAL A 295 -9.66 27.04 5.19
CA VAL A 295 -10.45 25.87 5.59
C VAL A 295 -9.52 24.77 6.12
N ILE A 296 -8.50 24.40 5.33
CA ILE A 296 -7.54 23.38 5.75
C ILE A 296 -6.78 23.82 7.00
N ASP A 297 -6.32 25.06 7.08
CA ASP A 297 -5.57 25.55 8.24
C ASP A 297 -6.39 25.48 9.53
N ILE A 298 -7.68 25.83 9.49
CA ILE A 298 -8.60 25.71 10.63
C ILE A 298 -8.76 24.25 11.07
N LEU A 299 -8.90 23.32 10.12
CA LEU A 299 -8.99 21.88 10.45
C LEU A 299 -7.69 21.38 11.12
N PHE A 300 -6.54 21.91 10.73
CA PHE A 300 -5.23 21.53 11.28
C PHE A 300 -4.86 22.24 12.59
N GLU A 301 -5.70 23.16 13.08
CA GLU A 301 -5.60 23.67 14.46
C GLU A 301 -6.18 22.68 15.49
N ARG A 302 -6.99 21.73 15.02
CA ARG A 302 -7.63 20.72 15.87
C ARG A 302 -6.68 19.56 16.13
N ARG A 303 -6.48 19.23 17.41
CA ARG A 303 -5.68 18.06 17.82
C ARG A 303 -6.21 16.77 17.17
N GLU A 304 -7.52 16.69 17.01
CA GLU A 304 -8.22 15.54 16.44
C GLU A 304 -7.70 15.19 15.04
N THR A 305 -7.26 16.17 14.23
CA THR A 305 -6.60 15.94 12.93
C THR A 305 -5.31 15.15 13.09
N ALA A 306 -4.47 15.51 14.06
CA ALA A 306 -3.20 14.82 14.33
C ALA A 306 -3.44 13.42 14.90
N THR A 307 -4.35 13.27 15.86
CA THR A 307 -4.70 11.98 16.45
C THR A 307 -5.30 11.03 15.41
N PHE A 308 -6.19 11.53 14.53
CA PHE A 308 -6.83 10.71 13.50
C PHE A 308 -5.81 10.12 12.52
N ILE A 309 -4.91 10.94 11.97
CA ILE A 309 -3.90 10.43 11.03
C ILE A 309 -2.89 9.52 11.72
N CYS A 310 -2.47 9.83 12.95
CA CYS A 310 -1.56 8.97 13.72
C CYS A 310 -2.19 7.61 14.02
N ARG A 311 -3.50 7.56 14.28
CA ARG A 311 -4.23 6.29 14.45
C ARG A 311 -4.26 5.46 13.16
N LYS A 312 -4.46 6.09 12.00
CA LYS A 312 -4.40 5.41 10.70
C LYS A 312 -2.98 4.88 10.42
N LEU A 313 -1.94 5.67 10.68
CA LEU A 313 -0.55 5.26 10.54
C LEU A 313 -0.21 4.09 11.48
N TYR A 314 -0.64 4.15 12.73
CA TYR A 314 -0.48 3.05 13.68
C TYR A 314 -1.10 1.75 13.17
N ARG A 315 -2.35 1.81 12.69
CA ARG A 315 -3.04 0.64 12.11
C ARG A 315 -2.34 0.09 10.88
N TYR A 316 -1.78 0.99 10.06
CA TYR A 316 -1.10 0.61 8.84
C TYR A 316 0.25 -0.07 9.11
N PHE A 317 1.04 0.45 10.06
CA PHE A 317 2.42 0.01 10.30
C PHE A 317 2.60 -0.96 11.48
N VAL A 318 1.75 -0.90 12.50
CA VAL A 318 1.88 -1.73 13.71
C VAL A 318 0.74 -2.75 13.80
N TYR A 319 -0.46 -2.31 14.17
CA TYR A 319 -1.55 -3.24 14.48
C TYR A 319 -2.93 -2.61 14.41
N TYR A 320 -3.94 -3.41 14.04
CA TYR A 320 -5.28 -2.90 13.77
C TYR A 320 -6.02 -2.38 15.02
N LYS A 321 -5.76 -3.00 16.17
CA LYS A 321 -6.45 -2.69 17.42
C LYS A 321 -5.77 -1.54 18.13
N VAL A 322 -6.56 -0.54 18.48
CA VAL A 322 -6.16 0.63 19.27
C VAL A 322 -7.04 0.65 20.50
N ASP A 323 -6.50 0.16 21.63
CA ASP A 323 -7.16 0.26 22.93
C ASP A 323 -6.80 1.57 23.64
N ALA A 324 -7.32 1.78 24.85
CA ALA A 324 -7.10 3.00 25.60
C ALA A 324 -5.61 3.26 25.93
N ALA A 325 -4.82 2.22 26.17
CA ALA A 325 -3.39 2.38 26.46
C ALA A 325 -2.64 2.82 25.19
N ILE A 326 -2.89 2.14 24.06
CA ILE A 326 -2.29 2.51 22.77
C ILE A 326 -2.72 3.93 22.35
N GLU A 327 -3.99 4.28 22.54
CA GLU A 327 -4.51 5.60 22.23
C GLU A 327 -3.80 6.69 23.06
N ASN A 328 -3.62 6.46 24.37
CA ASN A 328 -3.01 7.42 25.28
C ASN A 328 -1.50 7.55 25.12
N ASP A 329 -0.78 6.43 25.01
CA ASP A 329 0.68 6.43 25.11
C ASP A 329 1.34 6.50 23.73
N ILE A 330 0.71 5.92 22.71
CA ILE A 330 1.28 5.82 21.36
C ILE A 330 0.63 6.83 20.43
N VAL A 331 -0.69 6.77 20.21
CA VAL A 331 -1.36 7.64 19.22
C VAL A 331 -1.26 9.11 19.63
N ASN A 332 -1.53 9.44 20.89
CA ASN A 332 -1.41 10.81 21.39
C ASN A 332 0.05 11.30 21.43
N GLY A 333 1.02 10.44 21.77
CA GLY A 333 2.43 10.79 21.71
C GLY A 333 2.92 11.08 20.27
N LEU A 334 2.47 10.27 19.30
CA LEU A 334 2.72 10.53 17.88
C LEU A 334 2.04 11.82 17.40
N ALA A 335 0.83 12.11 17.88
CA ALA A 335 0.12 13.36 17.57
C ALA A 335 0.86 14.59 18.11
N ASP A 336 1.43 14.51 19.33
CA ASP A 336 2.27 15.57 19.90
C ASP A 336 3.51 15.83 19.04
N ILE A 337 4.18 14.75 18.59
CA ILE A 337 5.31 14.82 17.67
C ILE A 337 4.90 15.47 16.35
N LEU A 338 3.77 15.07 15.77
CA LEU A 338 3.29 15.61 14.50
C LEU A 338 3.02 17.12 14.59
N ILE A 339 2.32 17.56 15.64
CA ILE A 339 2.01 18.98 15.87
C ILE A 339 3.30 19.78 16.10
N ALA A 340 4.22 19.28 16.92
CA ALA A 340 5.49 19.94 17.23
C ALA A 340 6.41 20.08 16.01
N ASN A 341 6.27 19.21 15.01
CA ASN A 341 7.07 19.20 13.78
C ASN A 341 6.29 19.74 12.57
N ASN A 342 5.34 20.65 12.78
CA ASN A 342 4.58 21.30 11.71
C ASN A 342 3.91 20.31 10.74
N PHE A 343 3.32 19.24 11.28
CA PHE A 343 2.63 18.20 10.51
C PHE A 343 3.50 17.43 9.51
N ASP A 344 4.83 17.40 9.74
CA ASP A 344 5.75 16.55 8.99
C ASP A 344 5.57 15.05 9.34
N ILE A 345 5.14 14.27 8.36
CA ILE A 345 4.86 12.83 8.51
C ILE A 345 6.14 12.03 8.76
N SER A 346 7.28 12.45 8.21
CA SER A 346 8.56 11.76 8.38
C SER A 346 8.97 11.68 9.85
N SER A 347 8.66 12.73 10.62
CA SER A 347 8.91 12.81 12.06
C SER A 347 8.14 11.73 12.85
N VAL A 348 6.86 11.52 12.51
CA VAL A 348 6.01 10.49 13.11
C VAL A 348 6.49 9.09 12.75
N LEU A 349 6.77 8.86 11.45
CA LEU A 349 7.26 7.58 10.97
C LEU A 349 8.61 7.22 11.60
N LYS A 350 9.53 8.18 11.72
CA LYS A 350 10.82 7.98 12.38
C LYS A 350 10.65 7.55 13.83
N SER A 351 9.79 8.24 14.59
CA SER A 351 9.53 7.91 15.99
C SER A 351 8.90 6.53 16.13
N LEU A 352 7.89 6.22 15.31
CA LEU A 352 7.17 4.95 15.38
C LEU A 352 8.10 3.77 15.02
N LEU A 353 8.76 3.83 13.87
CA LEU A 353 9.57 2.73 13.33
C LEU A 353 10.89 2.50 14.08
N SER A 354 11.30 3.46 14.93
CA SER A 354 12.48 3.35 15.79
C SER A 354 12.14 3.02 17.25
N SER A 355 10.85 2.84 17.58
CA SER A 355 10.40 2.67 18.96
C SER A 355 10.48 1.23 19.47
N ASP A 356 10.62 1.05 20.79
CA ASP A 356 10.48 -0.25 21.45
C ASP A 356 9.12 -0.91 21.12
N HIS A 357 8.07 -0.10 21.07
CA HIS A 357 6.71 -0.56 20.75
C HIS A 357 6.64 -1.31 19.41
N PHE A 358 7.33 -0.81 18.39
CA PHE A 358 7.33 -1.38 17.04
C PHE A 358 8.04 -2.75 16.96
N TYR A 359 9.01 -3.02 17.83
CA TYR A 359 9.80 -4.27 17.86
C TYR A 359 9.37 -5.24 18.97
N SER A 360 8.26 -4.97 19.64
CA SER A 360 7.67 -5.91 20.59
C SER A 360 7.30 -7.23 19.90
N ILE A 361 7.35 -8.33 20.65
CA ILE A 361 7.10 -9.67 20.07
C ILE A 361 5.65 -9.83 19.59
N GLU A 362 4.72 -9.09 20.21
CA GLU A 362 3.31 -9.05 19.85
C GLU A 362 3.06 -8.35 18.51
N ALA A 363 3.98 -7.48 18.06
CA ALA A 363 3.90 -6.79 16.78
C ALA A 363 4.43 -7.62 15.59
N LEU A 364 5.15 -8.72 15.83
CA LEU A 364 5.73 -9.55 14.78
C LEU A 364 4.66 -10.46 14.15
N GLY A 365 4.43 -10.38 12.83
CA GLY A 365 3.51 -11.30 12.14
C GLY A 365 2.08 -11.25 12.66
N CYS A 366 1.64 -10.08 13.12
CA CYS A 366 0.39 -9.91 13.86
C CYS A 366 -0.82 -9.65 12.96
N MET A 367 -0.62 -9.36 11.67
CA MET A 367 -1.70 -9.06 10.73
C MET A 367 -1.65 -9.94 9.48
N ILE A 368 -2.81 -10.15 8.87
CA ILE A 368 -2.88 -10.76 7.54
C ILE A 368 -2.39 -9.75 6.51
N ARG A 369 -1.43 -10.19 5.71
CA ARG A 369 -0.77 -9.39 4.70
C ARG A 369 -1.77 -8.92 3.62
N PRO A 370 -1.87 -7.60 3.36
CA PRO A 370 -2.66 -7.07 2.25
C PRO A 370 -2.20 -7.60 0.88
N PRO A 371 -3.06 -7.63 -0.15
CA PRO A 371 -2.74 -8.19 -1.47
C PRO A 371 -1.44 -7.68 -2.12
N TYR A 372 -1.17 -6.37 -2.15
CA TYR A 372 0.06 -5.85 -2.77
C TYR A 372 1.32 -6.34 -2.03
N GLU A 373 1.30 -6.33 -0.70
CA GLU A 373 2.39 -6.91 0.09
C GLU A 373 2.55 -8.40 -0.21
N PHE A 374 1.46 -9.17 -0.29
CA PHE A 374 1.51 -10.61 -0.54
C PHE A 374 2.13 -10.94 -1.91
N ILE A 375 1.72 -10.18 -2.92
CA ILE A 375 2.22 -10.31 -4.28
C ILE A 375 3.72 -10.02 -4.32
N PHE A 376 4.17 -8.89 -3.78
CA PHE A 376 5.59 -8.52 -3.84
C PHE A 376 6.47 -9.29 -2.87
N ASN A 377 5.95 -9.76 -1.73
CA ASN A 377 6.64 -10.73 -0.88
C ASN A 377 6.87 -12.07 -1.60
N THR A 378 6.02 -12.41 -2.59
CA THR A 378 6.23 -13.58 -3.43
C THR A 378 7.20 -13.28 -4.58
N LEU A 379 7.02 -12.16 -5.27
CA LEU A 379 7.79 -11.84 -6.48
C LEU A 379 9.13 -11.20 -6.17
N LYS A 380 9.13 -10.03 -5.52
CA LYS A 380 10.33 -9.22 -5.29
C LYS A 380 11.28 -9.90 -4.31
N ALA A 381 10.78 -10.39 -3.17
CA ALA A 381 11.62 -11.07 -2.18
C ALA A 381 12.31 -12.32 -2.75
N MET A 382 11.70 -12.97 -3.76
CA MET A 382 12.24 -14.19 -4.39
C MET A 382 12.89 -13.92 -5.76
N HIS A 383 13.36 -12.70 -6.01
CA HIS A 383 14.09 -12.29 -7.23
C HIS A 383 13.36 -12.62 -8.54
N PHE A 384 12.05 -12.40 -8.59
CA PHE A 384 11.32 -12.48 -9.84
C PHE A 384 11.95 -11.56 -10.91
N LYS A 385 12.23 -12.10 -12.10
CA LYS A 385 12.80 -11.34 -13.20
C LYS A 385 11.72 -10.89 -14.18
N THR A 386 11.76 -9.60 -14.52
CA THR A 386 10.91 -9.00 -15.54
C THR A 386 11.61 -9.03 -16.90
N SER A 387 10.88 -8.70 -17.98
CA SER A 387 11.47 -8.55 -19.32
C SER A 387 12.12 -7.17 -19.48
N THR A 388 13.17 -7.08 -20.29
CA THR A 388 13.74 -5.79 -20.72
C THR A 388 12.97 -5.17 -21.89
N ASP A 389 12.19 -5.98 -22.63
CA ASP A 389 11.27 -5.49 -23.66
C ASP A 389 10.12 -4.69 -23.02
N LEU A 390 9.91 -3.46 -23.48
CA LEU A 390 8.94 -2.51 -22.90
C LEU A 390 7.53 -3.08 -22.84
N GLU A 391 7.04 -3.63 -23.97
CA GLU A 391 5.68 -4.10 -24.07
C GLU A 391 5.44 -5.31 -23.17
N THR A 392 6.36 -6.27 -23.23
CA THR A 392 6.32 -7.47 -22.41
C THR A 392 6.40 -7.13 -20.92
N ARG A 393 7.27 -6.20 -20.53
CA ARG A 393 7.41 -5.71 -19.15
C ARG A 393 6.11 -5.09 -18.63
N TYR A 394 5.51 -4.17 -19.37
CA TYR A 394 4.24 -3.55 -18.98
C TYR A 394 3.10 -4.57 -18.91
N ARG A 395 2.99 -5.46 -19.90
CA ARG A 395 1.97 -6.53 -19.91
C ARG A 395 2.16 -7.51 -18.76
N LEU A 396 3.39 -7.74 -18.32
CA LEU A 396 3.67 -8.58 -17.16
C LEU A 396 3.17 -7.93 -15.87
N PHE A 397 3.47 -6.65 -15.65
CA PHE A 397 2.93 -5.90 -14.52
C PHE A 397 1.40 -5.78 -14.58
N LEU A 398 0.79 -5.66 -15.76
CA LEU A 398 -0.66 -5.72 -15.90
C LEU A 398 -1.26 -7.06 -15.51
N SER A 399 -0.64 -8.18 -15.89
CA SER A 399 -1.10 -9.51 -15.44
C SER A 399 -1.00 -9.67 -13.91
N ILE A 400 0.03 -9.08 -13.29
CA ILE A 400 0.16 -9.04 -11.83
C ILE A 400 -0.93 -8.14 -11.23
N PHE A 401 -1.18 -6.96 -11.80
CA PHE A 401 -2.23 -6.04 -11.37
C PHE A 401 -3.61 -6.69 -11.40
N ASN A 402 -3.95 -7.38 -12.48
CA ASN A 402 -5.23 -8.08 -12.61
C ASN A 402 -5.44 -9.16 -11.53
N SER A 403 -4.37 -9.68 -10.93
CA SER A 403 -4.49 -10.60 -9.80
C SER A 403 -5.01 -9.91 -8.55
N THR A 404 -4.80 -8.59 -8.41
CA THR A 404 -5.24 -7.82 -7.24
C THR A 404 -6.75 -7.58 -7.23
N THR A 405 -7.39 -7.61 -8.41
CA THR A 405 -8.86 -7.54 -8.55
C THR A 405 -9.55 -8.68 -7.81
N GLY A 406 -9.14 -9.92 -8.06
CA GLY A 406 -9.69 -11.08 -7.36
C GLY A 406 -9.32 -11.10 -5.86
N MET A 407 -8.23 -10.45 -5.48
CA MET A 407 -7.81 -10.28 -4.09
C MET A 407 -8.40 -9.03 -3.40
N GLN A 408 -9.23 -8.25 -4.10
CA GLN A 408 -10.03 -7.14 -3.59
C GLN A 408 -9.23 -5.92 -3.07
N GLN A 409 -8.03 -5.67 -3.58
CA GLN A 409 -7.29 -4.42 -3.36
C GLN A 409 -6.80 -3.87 -4.69
N VAL A 410 -7.50 -2.85 -5.23
CA VAL A 410 -7.28 -2.36 -6.60
C VAL A 410 -7.12 -0.85 -6.58
N TYR A 411 -5.99 -0.34 -7.09
CA TYR A 411 -5.83 1.11 -7.30
C TYR A 411 -6.95 1.68 -8.18
N PHE A 412 -7.44 2.85 -7.78
CA PHE A 412 -8.55 3.58 -8.41
C PHE A 412 -9.92 2.85 -8.45
N ASP A 413 -10.02 1.70 -7.79
CA ASP A 413 -11.27 0.95 -7.60
C ASP A 413 -11.38 0.59 -6.11
N ILE A 414 -11.47 1.65 -5.30
CA ILE A 414 -11.65 1.59 -3.85
C ILE A 414 -13.15 1.51 -3.56
N PRO A 415 -13.60 0.60 -2.69
CA PRO A 415 -15.04 0.31 -2.52
C PRO A 415 -15.85 1.44 -1.88
N SER A 416 -15.21 2.39 -1.21
CA SER A 416 -15.88 3.55 -0.61
C SER A 416 -14.91 4.70 -0.37
N VAL A 417 -15.44 5.91 -0.14
CA VAL A 417 -14.64 7.09 0.25
C VAL A 417 -13.86 6.87 1.55
N ALA A 418 -14.31 5.94 2.41
CA ALA A 418 -13.62 5.57 3.66
C ALA A 418 -12.37 4.68 3.44
N GLY A 419 -12.10 4.24 2.20
CA GLY A 419 -10.98 3.38 1.85
C GLY A 419 -11.36 1.91 1.70
N TRP A 420 -10.37 1.02 1.74
CA TRP A 420 -10.60 -0.43 1.80
C TRP A 420 -11.05 -0.85 3.20
N THR A 421 -12.13 -1.63 3.24
CA THR A 421 -12.76 -2.12 4.48
C THR A 421 -11.80 -2.74 5.51
N PRO A 422 -10.72 -3.46 5.14
CA PRO A 422 -9.83 -4.06 6.14
C PRO A 422 -9.08 -3.06 7.03
N TYR A 423 -9.08 -1.75 6.71
CA TYR A 423 -8.43 -0.72 7.51
C TYR A 423 -9.35 -0.02 8.53
N TYR A 424 -10.67 -0.23 8.46
CA TYR A 424 -11.62 0.46 9.34
C TYR A 424 -12.84 -0.37 9.75
N GLN A 425 -13.18 -1.46 9.05
CA GLN A 425 -14.41 -2.20 9.27
C GLN A 425 -14.29 -3.15 10.47
N GLU A 426 -15.02 -2.83 11.53
CA GLU A 426 -15.19 -3.71 12.68
C GLU A 426 -16.16 -4.87 12.40
N PRO A 427 -15.98 -6.04 13.03
CA PRO A 427 -14.83 -6.44 13.86
C PRO A 427 -13.65 -6.98 13.05
N GLY A 428 -13.77 -7.09 11.71
CA GLY A 428 -12.91 -7.94 10.90
C GLY A 428 -11.52 -7.37 10.58
N PHE A 429 -11.41 -6.06 10.34
CA PHE A 429 -10.15 -5.40 9.95
C PHE A 429 -9.31 -6.24 8.97
N HIS A 430 -8.03 -6.48 9.26
CA HIS A 430 -7.12 -7.23 8.39
C HIS A 430 -7.59 -8.66 8.10
N GLU A 431 -8.44 -9.25 8.93
CA GLU A 431 -8.96 -10.60 8.70
C GLU A 431 -9.84 -10.67 7.45
N ILE A 432 -10.45 -9.55 7.04
CA ILE A 432 -11.26 -9.45 5.82
C ILE A 432 -10.43 -9.76 4.56
N TRP A 433 -9.11 -9.56 4.60
CA TRP A 433 -8.21 -9.84 3.46
C TRP A 433 -8.18 -11.31 3.04
N ILE A 434 -8.60 -12.24 3.91
CA ILE A 434 -8.59 -13.67 3.65
C ILE A 434 -9.99 -14.27 3.89
N ASN A 435 -10.57 -14.85 2.86
CA ASN A 435 -11.86 -15.52 2.91
C ASN A 435 -11.91 -16.66 1.89
N SER A 436 -13.05 -17.34 1.76
CA SER A 436 -13.24 -18.48 0.85
C SER A 436 -13.02 -18.14 -0.63
N VAL A 437 -13.06 -16.85 -1.01
CA VAL A 437 -12.78 -16.36 -2.37
C VAL A 437 -11.32 -15.94 -2.52
N THR A 438 -10.79 -15.12 -1.62
CA THR A 438 -9.46 -14.52 -1.78
C THR A 438 -8.32 -15.50 -1.44
N TYR A 439 -8.54 -16.47 -0.54
CA TYR A 439 -7.51 -17.44 -0.16
C TYR A 439 -7.07 -18.35 -1.33
N PRO A 440 -7.99 -19.04 -2.04
CA PRO A 440 -7.60 -19.88 -3.18
C PRO A 440 -6.88 -19.10 -4.29
N LEU A 441 -7.23 -17.83 -4.51
CA LEU A 441 -6.58 -16.96 -5.50
C LEU A 441 -5.14 -16.62 -5.11
N ARG A 442 -4.88 -16.40 -3.82
CA ARG A 442 -3.51 -16.20 -3.29
C ARG A 442 -2.66 -17.45 -3.45
N VAL A 443 -3.20 -18.64 -3.14
CA VAL A 443 -2.53 -19.93 -3.39
C VAL A 443 -2.26 -20.13 -4.88
N ALA A 444 -3.23 -19.83 -5.74
CA ALA A 444 -3.06 -19.93 -7.18
C ALA A 444 -1.94 -19.01 -7.69
N PHE A 445 -1.85 -17.78 -7.17
CA PHE A 445 -0.80 -16.82 -7.52
C PHE A 445 0.60 -17.34 -7.17
N THR A 446 0.81 -17.83 -5.94
CA THR A 446 2.11 -18.41 -5.53
C THR A 446 2.46 -19.65 -6.35
N ASN A 447 1.47 -20.50 -6.64
CA ASN A 447 1.67 -21.69 -7.48
C ASN A 447 2.06 -21.32 -8.91
N GLN A 448 1.45 -20.28 -9.49
CA GLN A 448 1.82 -19.79 -10.81
C GLN A 448 3.26 -19.25 -10.83
N GLY A 449 3.68 -18.54 -9.79
CA GLY A 449 5.06 -18.09 -9.61
C GLY A 449 6.04 -19.26 -9.59
N VAL A 450 5.82 -20.24 -8.70
CA VAL A 450 6.71 -21.42 -8.54
C VAL A 450 6.77 -22.28 -9.81
N ASN A 451 5.64 -22.44 -10.51
CA ASN A 451 5.56 -23.30 -11.70
C ASN A 451 5.93 -22.57 -13.00
N LYS A 452 6.33 -21.29 -12.96
CA LYS A 452 6.63 -20.46 -14.14
C LYS A 452 5.45 -20.38 -15.10
N GLN A 453 4.26 -20.12 -14.56
CA GLN A 453 2.98 -20.09 -15.27
C GLN A 453 2.33 -18.69 -15.33
N ILE A 454 3.01 -17.63 -14.91
CA ILE A 454 2.52 -16.26 -15.09
C ILE A 454 2.59 -15.93 -16.58
N ARG A 455 1.45 -15.58 -17.18
CA ARG A 455 1.33 -15.32 -18.62
C ARG A 455 0.86 -13.90 -18.89
N PRO A 456 1.73 -13.00 -19.40
CA PRO A 456 1.31 -11.69 -19.86
C PRO A 456 0.41 -11.79 -21.09
N ARG A 457 -0.75 -11.13 -21.08
CA ARG A 457 -1.70 -11.20 -22.20
C ARG A 457 -1.17 -10.43 -23.41
N GLY A 458 -1.12 -11.10 -24.56
CA GLY A 458 -0.76 -10.47 -25.85
C GLY A 458 0.72 -10.55 -26.20
N VAL A 459 1.54 -11.21 -25.39
CA VAL A 459 2.96 -11.47 -25.66
C VAL A 459 3.28 -12.94 -25.40
N ALA A 460 4.29 -13.47 -26.08
CA ALA A 460 4.71 -14.86 -25.92
C ALA A 460 5.52 -15.09 -24.64
N GLY A 461 5.48 -16.32 -24.14
CA GLY A 461 6.30 -16.77 -23.01
C GLY A 461 5.56 -16.93 -21.68
N THR A 462 6.21 -17.59 -20.74
CA THR A 462 5.75 -17.74 -19.37
C THR A 462 6.82 -17.26 -18.40
N TYR A 463 6.39 -16.69 -17.29
CA TYR A 463 7.24 -16.08 -16.28
C TYR A 463 6.99 -16.73 -14.94
N GLY A 464 7.97 -16.68 -14.06
CA GLY A 464 7.84 -17.11 -12.68
C GLY A 464 9.16 -16.97 -11.94
N LEU A 465 9.23 -17.63 -10.79
CA LEU A 465 10.34 -17.54 -9.88
C LEU A 465 11.52 -18.37 -10.39
N ASP A 466 12.71 -17.80 -10.29
CA ASP A 466 13.94 -18.55 -10.43
C ASP A 466 14.41 -19.03 -9.06
N LEU A 467 13.89 -20.17 -8.62
CA LEU A 467 14.13 -20.68 -7.27
C LEU A 467 15.59 -21.04 -7.02
N VAL A 468 16.32 -21.50 -8.04
CA VAL A 468 17.73 -21.86 -7.92
C VAL A 468 18.59 -20.60 -7.79
N GLU A 469 18.29 -19.56 -8.57
CA GLU A 469 18.95 -18.25 -8.42
C GLU A 469 18.64 -17.64 -7.05
N TYR A 470 17.37 -17.66 -6.64
CA TYR A 470 16.96 -17.18 -5.32
C TYR A 470 17.76 -17.84 -4.19
N ILE A 471 17.88 -19.17 -4.18
CA ILE A 471 18.61 -19.83 -3.10
C ILE A 471 20.13 -19.66 -3.17
N SER A 472 20.68 -19.24 -4.32
CA SER A 472 22.13 -19.08 -4.49
C SER A 472 22.73 -17.96 -3.65
N GLY A 473 21.90 -17.02 -3.17
CA GLY A 473 22.31 -15.92 -2.27
C GLY A 473 22.40 -16.29 -0.79
N PHE A 474 21.93 -17.48 -0.39
CA PHE A 474 21.93 -17.93 1.01
C PHE A 474 23.28 -18.47 1.47
N SER A 475 23.42 -18.64 2.80
CA SER A 475 24.70 -18.90 3.46
C SER A 475 25.34 -20.23 3.05
N ASP A 476 24.57 -21.33 3.05
CA ASP A 476 24.99 -22.63 2.56
C ASP A 476 23.80 -23.41 1.96
N PRO A 477 23.50 -23.23 0.66
CA PRO A 477 22.38 -23.92 0.04
C PRO A 477 22.62 -25.43 -0.15
N GLY A 478 23.86 -25.91 0.05
CA GLY A 478 24.20 -27.32 0.02
C GLY A 478 23.77 -28.06 1.30
N ASN A 479 23.64 -27.34 2.42
CA ASN A 479 23.15 -27.88 3.68
C ASN A 479 21.64 -27.67 3.80
N VAL A 480 20.88 -28.77 3.81
CA VAL A 480 19.41 -28.73 3.82
C VAL A 480 18.84 -27.98 5.02
N ASN A 481 19.42 -28.16 6.21
CA ASN A 481 18.89 -27.54 7.42
C ASN A 481 19.15 -26.04 7.43
N ILE A 482 20.34 -25.61 6.99
CA ILE A 482 20.70 -24.20 6.87
C ILE A 482 19.84 -23.53 5.79
N LEU A 483 19.69 -24.16 4.62
CA LEU A 483 18.87 -23.65 3.53
C LEU A 483 17.42 -23.40 3.95
N ILE A 484 16.80 -24.37 4.61
CA ILE A 484 15.41 -24.24 5.09
C ILE A 484 15.32 -23.13 6.14
N ALA A 485 16.25 -23.07 7.08
CA ALA A 485 16.28 -22.01 8.09
C ALA A 485 16.41 -20.61 7.46
N ASP A 486 17.31 -20.43 6.50
CA ASP A 486 17.50 -19.17 5.78
C ASP A 486 16.22 -18.75 5.02
N ILE A 487 15.58 -19.68 4.31
CA ILE A 487 14.33 -19.43 3.59
C ILE A 487 13.20 -19.05 4.55
N VAL A 488 13.04 -19.78 5.65
CA VAL A 488 12.02 -19.53 6.67
C VAL A 488 12.24 -18.17 7.32
N ASN A 489 13.47 -17.87 7.75
CA ASN A 489 13.83 -16.58 8.34
C ASN A 489 13.58 -15.41 7.38
N HIS A 490 13.78 -15.63 6.08
CA HIS A 490 13.55 -14.61 5.06
C HIS A 490 12.07 -14.41 4.71
N LEU A 491 11.29 -15.47 4.52
CA LEU A 491 9.93 -15.35 3.99
C LEU A 491 8.85 -15.28 5.07
N LEU A 492 9.12 -15.77 6.29
CA LEU A 492 8.14 -15.81 7.37
C LEU A 492 8.47 -14.75 8.45
N PRO A 493 7.44 -14.08 9.01
CA PRO A 493 7.64 -13.08 10.06
C PRO A 493 8.02 -13.71 11.41
N GLN A 494 7.75 -15.00 11.60
CA GLN A 494 8.03 -15.74 12.83
C GLN A 494 8.67 -17.10 12.52
N ALA A 495 9.43 -17.61 13.48
CA ALA A 495 9.94 -18.97 13.44
C ALA A 495 8.78 -19.99 13.43
N ILE A 496 9.01 -21.13 12.77
CA ILE A 496 8.07 -22.25 12.71
C ILE A 496 8.56 -23.40 13.59
N TYR A 497 7.65 -24.29 13.96
CA TYR A 497 7.97 -25.43 14.83
C TYR A 497 8.86 -26.46 14.12
N GLN A 498 9.61 -27.25 14.92
CA GLN A 498 10.53 -28.26 14.39
C GLN A 498 9.83 -29.26 13.43
N ASN A 499 8.61 -29.70 13.75
CA ASN A 499 7.87 -30.60 12.87
C ASN A 499 7.48 -29.97 11.52
N GLN A 500 7.32 -28.64 11.44
CA GLN A 500 7.10 -27.93 10.18
C GLN A 500 8.41 -27.83 9.37
N LEU A 501 9.56 -27.60 10.04
CA LEU A 501 10.88 -27.66 9.39
C LEU A 501 11.14 -29.06 8.82
N ASP A 502 10.87 -30.10 9.60
CA ASP A 502 11.00 -31.49 9.18
C ASP A 502 10.09 -31.80 8.00
N TYR A 503 8.84 -31.30 8.03
CA TYR A 503 7.92 -31.42 6.89
C TYR A 503 8.49 -30.78 5.62
N LEU A 504 8.97 -29.53 5.67
CA LEU A 504 9.60 -28.87 4.51
C LEU A 504 10.82 -29.65 4.00
N LYS A 505 11.62 -30.21 4.91
CA LYS A 505 12.76 -31.07 4.59
C LYS A 505 12.34 -32.33 3.84
N THR A 506 11.25 -32.99 4.25
CA THR A 506 10.72 -34.14 3.48
C THR A 506 10.27 -33.75 2.08
N LYS A 507 9.74 -32.53 1.89
CA LYS A 507 9.32 -32.03 0.57
C LYS A 507 10.50 -31.72 -0.34
N LEU A 508 11.59 -31.18 0.21
CA LEU A 508 12.82 -30.92 -0.53
C LEU A 508 13.53 -32.23 -0.94
N LEU A 509 13.65 -33.15 0.01
CA LEU A 509 14.41 -34.39 -0.19
C LEU A 509 13.64 -35.46 -0.95
N ALA A 510 12.31 -35.50 -0.82
CA ALA A 510 11.48 -36.58 -1.35
C ALA A 510 12.09 -37.95 -1.04
N ASN A 511 12.51 -38.72 -2.05
CA ASN A 511 13.11 -40.04 -1.90
C ASN A 511 14.66 -40.02 -1.87
N THR A 512 15.28 -38.89 -1.53
CA THR A 512 16.76 -38.75 -1.50
C THR A 512 17.30 -38.35 -0.15
N THR A 513 18.61 -38.48 0.01
CA THR A 513 19.33 -38.13 1.24
C THR A 513 19.93 -36.72 1.20
N GLU A 514 20.27 -36.17 2.36
CA GLU A 514 20.99 -34.89 2.46
C GLU A 514 22.33 -34.90 1.72
N ALA A 515 23.04 -36.04 1.73
CA ALA A 515 24.29 -36.20 0.98
C ALA A 515 24.08 -36.13 -0.53
N GLN A 516 22.97 -36.72 -1.04
CA GLN A 516 22.60 -36.62 -2.45
C GLN A 516 22.19 -35.20 -2.84
N TRP A 517 21.49 -34.47 -1.96
CA TRP A 517 21.21 -33.05 -2.15
C TRP A 517 22.50 -32.23 -2.23
N THR A 518 23.38 -32.38 -1.24
CA THR A 518 24.68 -31.68 -1.17
C THR A 518 25.50 -31.93 -2.45
N THR A 519 25.57 -33.18 -2.90
CA THR A 519 26.24 -33.55 -4.15
C THR A 519 25.60 -32.87 -5.37
N SER A 520 24.26 -32.89 -5.46
CA SER A 520 23.54 -32.25 -6.56
C SER A 520 23.81 -30.74 -6.60
N TRP A 521 23.78 -30.09 -5.42
CA TRP A 521 24.07 -28.66 -5.30
C TRP A 521 25.51 -28.33 -5.71
N ASN A 522 26.49 -29.09 -5.22
CA ASN A 522 27.90 -28.89 -5.56
C ASN A 522 28.17 -29.09 -7.05
N ASN A 523 27.50 -30.06 -7.69
CA ASN A 523 27.57 -30.27 -9.14
C ASN A 523 27.02 -29.05 -9.92
N TYR A 524 25.89 -28.49 -9.49
CA TYR A 524 25.36 -27.25 -10.06
C TYR A 524 26.33 -26.08 -9.82
N LYS A 525 26.81 -25.89 -8.59
CA LYS A 525 27.72 -24.80 -8.21
C LYS A 525 29.04 -24.84 -9.00
N ALA A 526 29.56 -26.03 -9.28
CA ALA A 526 30.79 -26.20 -10.08
C ALA A 526 30.61 -25.83 -11.55
N ASN A 527 29.39 -25.97 -12.10
CA ASN A 527 29.07 -25.57 -13.47
C ASN A 527 27.62 -25.05 -13.56
N PRO A 528 27.36 -23.77 -13.21
CA PRO A 528 26.01 -23.21 -13.19
C PRO A 528 25.30 -23.19 -14.54
N ASN A 529 26.06 -23.29 -15.64
CA ASN A 529 25.53 -23.37 -17.00
C ASN A 529 25.05 -24.78 -17.40
N ASN A 530 25.27 -25.79 -16.56
CA ASN A 530 24.77 -27.14 -16.80
C ASN A 530 23.25 -27.20 -16.55
N ALA A 531 22.47 -27.17 -17.63
CA ALA A 531 21.01 -27.21 -17.60
C ALA A 531 20.45 -28.44 -16.90
N ALA A 532 21.09 -29.61 -17.02
CA ALA A 532 20.64 -30.83 -16.36
C ALA A 532 20.83 -30.76 -14.83
N ALA A 533 22.02 -30.33 -14.38
CA ALA A 533 22.29 -30.13 -12.96
C ALA A 533 21.34 -29.10 -12.34
N ARG A 534 21.10 -28.00 -13.05
CA ARG A 534 20.11 -26.97 -12.67
C ARG A 534 18.69 -27.53 -12.54
N THR A 535 18.26 -28.34 -13.51
CA THR A 535 16.92 -28.95 -13.52
C THR A 535 16.70 -29.88 -12.32
N VAL A 536 17.74 -30.61 -11.90
CA VAL A 536 17.68 -31.46 -10.69
C VAL A 536 17.40 -30.62 -9.44
N ILE A 537 18.06 -29.47 -9.28
CA ILE A 537 17.83 -28.57 -8.14
C ILE A 537 16.43 -27.95 -8.21
N ASP A 538 16.06 -27.37 -9.36
CA ASP A 538 14.76 -26.72 -9.56
C ASP A 538 13.58 -27.66 -9.25
N THR A 539 13.65 -28.91 -9.74
CA THR A 539 12.61 -29.92 -9.54
C THR A 539 12.40 -30.26 -8.05
N ARG A 540 13.48 -30.27 -7.26
CA ARG A 540 13.42 -30.57 -5.82
C ARG A 540 12.93 -29.39 -4.99
N LEU A 541 13.25 -28.16 -5.40
CA LEU A 541 12.80 -26.96 -4.71
C LEU A 541 11.29 -26.76 -4.82
N LYS A 542 10.68 -27.06 -5.97
CA LYS A 542 9.26 -26.78 -6.24
C LYS A 542 8.31 -27.34 -5.16
N PRO A 543 8.31 -28.64 -4.80
CA PRO A 543 7.39 -29.16 -3.78
C PRO A 543 7.56 -28.50 -2.41
N MET A 544 8.79 -28.16 -2.02
CA MET A 544 9.07 -27.46 -0.77
C MET A 544 8.49 -26.04 -0.79
N PHE A 545 8.72 -25.26 -1.86
CA PHE A 545 8.18 -23.91 -1.99
C PHE A 545 6.65 -23.89 -2.09
N LEU A 546 6.04 -24.80 -2.85
CA LEU A 546 4.58 -24.95 -2.88
C LEU A 546 4.00 -25.22 -1.49
N SER A 547 4.72 -26.00 -0.67
CA SER A 547 4.31 -26.31 0.69
C SER A 547 4.50 -25.11 1.64
N LEU A 548 5.66 -24.44 1.57
CA LEU A 548 5.99 -23.27 2.39
C LEU A 548 5.04 -22.10 2.14
N LEU A 549 4.79 -21.77 0.87
CA LEU A 549 3.95 -20.63 0.48
C LEU A 549 2.46 -20.85 0.77
N ALA A 550 2.05 -22.10 1.02
CA ALA A 550 0.71 -22.46 1.48
C ALA A 550 0.58 -22.47 3.01
N MET A 551 1.67 -22.26 3.76
CA MET A 551 1.63 -22.23 5.23
C MET A 551 0.90 -20.97 5.73
N PRO A 552 0.07 -21.06 6.79
CA PRO A 552 -0.55 -19.91 7.45
C PRO A 552 0.40 -18.76 7.73
N GLU A 553 1.61 -19.08 8.19
CA GLU A 553 2.65 -18.13 8.58
C GLU A 553 3.09 -17.25 7.40
N TYR A 554 2.98 -17.75 6.16
CA TYR A 554 3.33 -16.98 4.95
C TYR A 554 2.31 -15.87 4.64
N TYR A 555 1.09 -15.95 5.19
CA TYR A 555 0.06 -14.93 4.98
C TYR A 555 0.13 -13.80 6.00
N LEU A 556 1.07 -13.85 6.96
CA LEU A 556 1.20 -12.88 8.04
C LEU A 556 2.32 -11.89 7.76
N SER A 557 2.14 -10.61 8.12
CA SER A 557 3.16 -9.55 8.07
C SER A 557 3.41 -8.86 9.40
#